data_AF-A0A128F0E4-F1
#
_entry.id   AF-A0A128F0E4-F1
#
_cell.length_a   1.000
_cell.length_b   1.000
_cell.length_c   1.000
_cell.angle_alpha   90.00
_cell.angle_beta   90.00
_cell.angle_gamma   90.00
#
_symmetry.space_group_name_H-M   'P 1'
#
loop_
_entity.id
_entity.type
_entity.pdbx_description
1 polymer ?
#
loop_
_entity_poly.entity_id
_entity_poly.type
_entity_poly.pdbx_seq_one_letter_code
_entity_poly.pdbx_strand_id
1 'polypeptide(L)'
;MRSNIARQAIYNSEHTIVAYELLFREGCRDSFPCVESEIATASVLKDLFSESNKGVTHVSDGLPCFVNFCYESLTQGKALSYPVEDLVVEVLEDCPADASLYTALEGLKSRGYQIAFDDFIPSSDWIPFLRLADYVKIDFRAQTLSEIAQFVAKYRKRFAFKLLAEKIETDDEYHAALEMGFDLFQGYQLSKPERIFFSNVA
;
A
#
# COMPACT_ATOMS: atom_id res chain seq x y z
N MET A 1 -24.91 6.64 -3.69
CA MET A 1 -24.59 5.41 -2.93
C MET A 1 -23.60 5.84 -1.84
N ARG A 2 -23.75 5.40 -0.58
CA ARG A 2 -22.74 5.69 0.47
C ARG A 2 -21.72 4.57 0.42
N SER A 3 -20.52 4.86 -0.08
CA SER A 3 -19.43 3.89 -0.07
C SER A 3 -18.74 3.96 1.29
N ASN A 4 -18.58 2.81 1.96
CA ASN A 4 -17.87 2.73 3.24
C ASN A 4 -16.40 2.50 2.94
N ILE A 5 -15.60 3.54 3.10
CA ILE A 5 -14.14 3.47 3.00
C ILE A 5 -13.61 3.50 4.42
N ALA A 6 -12.60 2.71 4.72
CA ALA A 6 -11.77 2.95 5.89
C ALA A 6 -10.40 3.46 5.44
N ARG A 7 -9.77 4.28 6.27
CA ARG A 7 -8.38 4.69 6.10
C ARG A 7 -7.58 4.30 7.32
N GLN A 8 -6.30 4.00 7.14
CA GLN A 8 -5.37 3.81 8.24
C GLN A 8 -4.13 4.68 8.05
N ALA A 9 -3.74 5.39 9.10
CA ALA A 9 -2.61 6.31 9.04
C ALA A 9 -1.29 5.56 9.01
N ILE A 10 -0.38 6.04 8.15
CA ILE A 10 1.01 5.60 8.08
C ILE A 10 1.87 6.71 8.68
N TYR A 11 2.67 6.34 9.67
CA TYR A 11 3.51 7.24 10.45
C TYR A 11 4.97 7.17 9.99
N ASN A 12 5.70 8.28 10.08
CA ASN A 12 7.16 8.27 10.00
C ASN A 12 7.79 7.99 11.38
N SER A 13 9.12 7.92 11.42
CA SER A 13 9.90 7.72 12.66
C SER A 13 9.77 8.84 13.69
N GLU A 14 9.31 10.03 13.28
CA GLU A 14 9.01 11.18 14.15
C GLU A 14 7.56 11.15 14.66
N HIS A 15 6.84 10.03 14.46
CA HIS A 15 5.46 9.84 14.89
C HIS A 15 4.47 10.84 14.25
N THR A 16 4.79 11.29 13.04
CA THR A 16 3.95 12.17 12.21
C THR A 16 3.26 11.37 11.12
N ILE A 17 1.98 11.63 10.88
CA ILE A 17 1.23 11.02 9.77
C ILE A 17 1.75 11.58 8.46
N VAL A 18 2.16 10.70 7.54
CA VAL A 18 2.73 11.08 6.24
C VAL A 18 1.98 10.51 5.05
N ALA A 19 1.11 9.52 5.28
CA ALA A 19 0.26 8.92 4.26
C ALA A 19 -0.93 8.19 4.92
N TYR A 20 -1.88 7.78 4.10
CA TYR A 20 -2.96 6.88 4.49
C TYR A 20 -3.01 5.68 3.57
N GLU A 21 -3.35 4.51 4.11
CA GLU A 21 -3.80 3.37 3.29
C GLU A 21 -5.33 3.38 3.22
N LEU A 22 -5.87 3.20 2.02
CA LEU A 22 -7.31 3.12 1.79
C LEU A 22 -7.77 1.67 1.76
N LEU A 23 -8.68 1.35 2.68
CA LEU A 23 -9.23 0.03 2.90
C LEU A 23 -10.70 0.00 2.42
N PHE A 24 -10.93 -0.69 1.31
CA PHE A 24 -12.27 -0.87 0.74
C PHE A 24 -12.89 -2.12 1.36
N ARG A 25 -13.71 -1.95 2.42
CA ARG A 25 -14.48 -3.06 3.00
C ARG A 25 -15.90 -3.04 2.47
N GLU A 26 -16.28 -4.06 1.70
CA GLU A 26 -17.67 -4.45 1.55
C GLU A 26 -17.98 -5.72 2.35
N GLY A 27 -19.22 -5.83 2.83
CA GLY A 27 -19.62 -6.80 3.82
C GLY A 27 -19.56 -8.25 3.35
N CYS A 28 -19.29 -9.12 4.32
CA CYS A 28 -19.42 -10.59 4.34
C CYS A 28 -18.30 -11.44 3.71
N ARG A 29 -17.44 -11.92 4.63
CA ARG A 29 -16.84 -13.27 4.72
C ARG A 29 -15.88 -13.70 3.61
N ASP A 30 -14.66 -13.99 4.06
CA ASP A 30 -13.78 -15.09 3.63
C ASP A 30 -14.09 -15.64 2.24
N SER A 31 -13.21 -15.32 1.28
CA SER A 31 -13.17 -15.84 -0.10
C SER A 31 -14.32 -15.43 -1.03
N PHE A 32 -14.16 -14.27 -1.69
CA PHE A 32 -14.86 -13.94 -2.94
C PHE A 32 -13.84 -13.64 -4.05
N PRO A 33 -14.16 -13.95 -5.32
CA PRO A 33 -13.24 -13.78 -6.44
C PRO A 33 -12.95 -12.28 -6.68
N CYS A 34 -11.71 -12.00 -7.08
CA CYS A 34 -11.10 -10.71 -7.42
C CYS A 34 -12.01 -9.67 -8.12
N VAL A 35 -13.07 -10.09 -8.81
CA VAL A 35 -13.93 -9.24 -9.64
C VAL A 35 -14.86 -8.30 -8.86
N GLU A 36 -15.46 -8.73 -7.73
CA GLU A 36 -16.40 -7.86 -6.99
C GLU A 36 -15.68 -6.79 -6.17
N SER A 37 -14.55 -7.14 -5.54
CA SER A 37 -13.68 -6.18 -4.85
C SER A 37 -13.07 -5.17 -5.82
N GLU A 38 -12.75 -5.59 -7.05
CA GLU A 38 -12.20 -4.71 -8.08
C GLU A 38 -13.22 -3.70 -8.60
N ILE A 39 -14.49 -4.09 -8.78
CA ILE A 39 -15.56 -3.16 -9.21
C ILE A 39 -15.87 -2.14 -8.11
N ALA A 40 -15.95 -2.58 -6.85
CA ALA A 40 -16.15 -1.70 -5.70
C ALA A 40 -14.97 -0.71 -5.55
N THR A 41 -13.73 -1.22 -5.61
CA THR A 41 -12.51 -0.41 -5.55
C THR A 41 -12.45 0.58 -6.71
N ALA A 42 -12.68 0.15 -7.95
CA ALA A 42 -12.63 1.04 -9.12
C ALA A 42 -13.70 2.14 -9.10
N SER A 43 -14.93 1.82 -8.68
CA SER A 43 -15.99 2.84 -8.58
C SER A 43 -15.67 3.85 -7.50
N VAL A 44 -15.16 3.41 -6.35
CA VAL A 44 -14.83 4.29 -5.24
C VAL A 44 -13.59 5.14 -5.57
N LEU A 45 -12.55 4.55 -6.13
CA LEU A 45 -11.37 5.27 -6.57
C LEU A 45 -11.71 6.31 -7.64
N LYS A 46 -12.58 5.98 -8.61
CA LYS A 46 -13.02 6.94 -9.63
C LYS A 46 -13.70 8.16 -9.01
N ASP A 47 -14.55 7.95 -8.00
CA ASP A 47 -15.23 9.06 -7.32
C ASP A 47 -14.24 9.89 -6.48
N LEU A 48 -13.33 9.22 -5.75
CA LEU A 48 -12.31 9.86 -4.93
C LEU A 48 -11.36 10.73 -5.75
N PHE A 49 -10.77 10.14 -6.80
CA PHE A 49 -9.73 10.72 -7.65
C PHE A 49 -10.32 11.45 -8.88
N SER A 50 -11.61 11.77 -8.85
CA SER A 50 -12.27 12.57 -9.90
C SER A 50 -11.69 13.98 -10.02
N GLU A 51 -11.89 14.65 -11.15
CA GLU A 51 -11.31 15.99 -11.48
C GLU A 51 -11.52 17.08 -10.42
N SER A 52 -12.49 16.90 -9.51
CA SER A 52 -12.68 17.84 -8.41
C SER A 52 -11.60 17.74 -7.32
N ASN A 53 -10.83 16.64 -7.26
CA ASN A 53 -9.83 16.21 -6.24
C ASN A 53 -10.23 16.39 -4.76
N LYS A 54 -11.43 16.89 -4.49
CA LYS A 54 -11.98 17.11 -3.15
C LYS A 54 -12.19 15.80 -2.40
N GLY A 55 -12.41 14.69 -3.12
CA GLY A 55 -12.62 13.37 -2.53
C GLY A 55 -11.36 12.86 -1.84
N VAL A 56 -10.26 12.73 -2.58
CA VAL A 56 -8.98 12.29 -2.01
C VAL A 56 -8.50 13.23 -0.93
N THR A 57 -8.47 14.55 -1.16
CA THR A 57 -8.03 15.50 -0.12
C THR A 57 -8.87 15.40 1.15
N HIS A 58 -10.19 15.13 1.05
CA HIS A 58 -11.05 14.94 2.21
C HIS A 58 -10.78 13.61 2.94
N VAL A 59 -10.45 12.55 2.19
CA VAL A 59 -10.19 11.22 2.76
C VAL A 59 -8.76 11.07 3.26
N SER A 60 -7.80 11.83 2.74
CA SER A 60 -6.37 11.69 3.09
C SER A 60 -5.77 12.91 3.75
N ASP A 61 -6.56 13.94 4.02
CA ASP A 61 -6.08 15.24 4.51
C ASP A 61 -5.00 15.85 3.60
N GLY A 62 -5.05 15.52 2.30
CA GLY A 62 -4.07 15.97 1.29
C GLY A 62 -2.75 15.20 1.31
N LEU A 63 -2.67 14.08 2.04
CA LEU A 63 -1.52 13.19 2.04
C LEU A 63 -1.66 12.09 0.98
N PRO A 64 -0.54 11.46 0.55
CA PRO A 64 -0.57 10.33 -0.37
C PRO A 64 -1.40 9.15 0.15
N CYS A 65 -2.08 8.47 -0.78
CA CYS A 65 -2.90 7.30 -0.52
C CYS A 65 -2.26 6.02 -1.06
N PHE A 66 -2.06 5.03 -0.20
CA PHE A 66 -1.73 3.66 -0.59
C PHE A 66 -3.02 2.95 -0.96
N VAL A 67 -3.03 2.32 -2.14
CA VAL A 67 -4.20 1.67 -2.71
C VAL A 67 -3.80 0.35 -3.35
N ASN A 68 -4.52 -0.70 -3.00
CA ASN A 68 -4.19 -2.06 -3.39
C ASN A 68 -4.67 -2.34 -4.81
N PHE A 69 -3.78 -2.92 -5.61
CA PHE A 69 -4.03 -3.35 -6.97
C PHE A 69 -3.61 -4.80 -7.14
N CYS A 70 -4.57 -5.63 -7.56
CA CYS A 70 -4.31 -7.01 -7.97
C CYS A 70 -3.56 -7.07 -9.31
N TYR A 71 -3.06 -8.26 -9.62
CA TYR A 71 -2.33 -8.55 -10.84
C TYR A 71 -3.10 -8.16 -12.11
N GLU A 72 -4.39 -8.52 -12.21
CA GLU A 72 -5.20 -8.21 -13.39
C GLU A 72 -5.35 -6.70 -13.58
N SER A 73 -5.56 -5.95 -12.49
CA SER A 73 -5.70 -4.50 -12.53
C SER A 73 -4.43 -3.80 -12.99
N LEU A 74 -3.26 -4.28 -12.51
CA LEU A 74 -1.95 -3.74 -12.88
C LEU A 74 -1.63 -4.02 -14.35
N THR A 75 -1.79 -5.28 -14.77
CA THR A 75 -1.48 -5.71 -16.15
C THR A 75 -2.43 -5.12 -17.19
N GLN A 76 -3.66 -4.78 -16.80
CA GLN A 76 -4.61 -4.03 -17.64
C GLN A 76 -4.41 -2.51 -17.59
N GLY A 77 -3.45 -2.01 -16.79
CA GLY A 77 -3.11 -0.59 -16.70
C GLY A 77 -4.15 0.27 -16.01
N LYS A 78 -5.04 -0.30 -15.18
CA LYS A 78 -6.12 0.46 -14.52
C LYS A 78 -5.59 1.57 -13.60
N ALA A 79 -4.45 1.33 -12.95
CA ALA A 79 -3.79 2.31 -12.08
C ALA A 79 -3.42 3.63 -12.81
N LEU A 80 -3.22 3.57 -14.14
CA LEU A 80 -2.91 4.74 -14.97
C LEU A 80 -4.08 5.74 -15.11
N SER A 81 -5.27 5.36 -14.66
CA SER A 81 -6.47 6.21 -14.72
C SER A 81 -6.54 7.23 -13.59
N TYR A 82 -5.60 7.19 -12.64
CA TYR A 82 -5.63 8.00 -11.42
C TYR A 82 -4.44 8.97 -11.36
N PRO A 83 -4.58 10.16 -10.72
CA PRO A 83 -3.50 11.12 -10.54
C PRO A 83 -2.26 10.52 -9.86
N VAL A 84 -1.08 10.83 -10.40
CA VAL A 84 0.20 10.31 -9.91
C VAL A 84 0.62 10.89 -8.56
N GLU A 85 0.21 12.13 -8.26
CA GLU A 85 0.68 12.90 -7.10
C GLU A 85 0.11 12.37 -5.78
N ASP A 86 -1.09 11.79 -5.84
CA ASP A 86 -1.86 11.40 -4.66
C ASP A 86 -1.91 9.88 -4.44
N LEU A 87 -1.31 9.08 -5.35
CA LEU A 87 -1.46 7.63 -5.40
C LEU A 87 -0.12 6.90 -5.26
N VAL A 88 -0.03 6.05 -4.24
CA VAL A 88 0.96 4.99 -4.13
C VAL A 88 0.28 3.68 -4.55
N VAL A 89 0.79 3.06 -5.61
CA VAL A 89 0.28 1.80 -6.14
C VAL A 89 0.83 0.66 -5.30
N GLU A 90 -0.04 -0.03 -4.57
CA GLU A 90 0.33 -1.15 -3.73
C GLU A 90 0.06 -2.48 -4.45
N VAL A 91 1.11 -3.27 -4.67
CA VAL A 91 1.02 -4.58 -5.30
C VAL A 91 0.81 -5.62 -4.21
N LEU A 92 -0.30 -6.36 -4.32
CA LEU A 92 -0.66 -7.42 -3.40
C LEU A 92 0.36 -8.57 -3.43
N GLU A 93 0.51 -9.24 -2.29
CA GLU A 93 1.46 -10.33 -2.03
C GLU A 93 1.18 -11.59 -2.86
N ASP A 94 -0.06 -11.77 -3.30
CA ASP A 94 -0.51 -12.92 -4.10
C ASP A 94 -0.22 -12.76 -5.61
N CYS A 95 0.27 -11.60 -6.04
CA CYS A 95 0.60 -11.35 -7.43
C CYS A 95 1.78 -12.24 -7.89
N PRO A 96 1.68 -12.91 -9.06
CA PRO A 96 2.82 -13.65 -9.59
C PRO A 96 3.91 -12.71 -10.12
N ALA A 97 5.15 -12.96 -9.70
CA ALA A 97 6.34 -12.24 -10.16
C ALA A 97 6.75 -12.68 -11.57
N ASP A 98 6.04 -12.20 -12.60
CA ASP A 98 6.31 -12.52 -14.01
C ASP A 98 6.66 -11.30 -14.87
N ALA A 99 7.00 -11.55 -16.14
CA ALA A 99 7.39 -10.50 -17.08
C ALA A 99 6.25 -9.50 -17.37
N SER A 100 4.99 -9.92 -17.31
CA SER A 100 3.83 -9.07 -17.56
C SER A 100 3.65 -8.07 -16.43
N LEU A 101 3.69 -8.53 -15.18
CA LEU A 101 3.65 -7.67 -14.00
C LEU A 101 4.83 -6.70 -14.01
N TYR A 102 6.04 -7.21 -14.25
CA TYR A 102 7.24 -6.37 -14.29
C TYR A 102 7.11 -5.25 -15.33
N THR A 103 6.63 -5.56 -16.52
CA THR A 103 6.41 -4.58 -17.59
C THR A 103 5.38 -3.53 -17.19
N ALA A 104 4.29 -3.94 -16.53
CA ALA A 104 3.27 -3.01 -16.03
C ALA A 104 3.84 -2.05 -14.98
N LEU A 105 4.59 -2.57 -14.00
CA LEU A 105 5.22 -1.78 -12.95
C LEU A 105 6.29 -0.84 -13.49
N GLU A 106 7.11 -1.28 -14.46
CA GLU A 106 8.06 -0.40 -15.15
C GLU A 106 7.34 0.73 -15.91
N GLY A 107 6.21 0.41 -16.53
CA GLY A 107 5.32 1.38 -17.16
C GLY A 107 4.79 2.43 -16.19
N LEU A 108 4.43 2.03 -14.97
CA LEU A 108 4.03 2.94 -13.89
C LEU A 108 5.19 3.83 -13.44
N LYS A 109 6.37 3.25 -13.18
CA LYS A 109 7.57 4.00 -12.79
C LYS A 109 7.96 5.05 -13.82
N SER A 110 7.89 4.73 -15.11
CA SER A 110 8.22 5.68 -16.18
C SER A 110 7.29 6.90 -16.23
N ARG A 111 6.10 6.81 -15.61
CA ARG A 111 5.10 7.88 -15.52
C ARG A 111 5.10 8.59 -14.17
N GLY A 112 6.03 8.25 -13.28
CA GLY A 112 6.22 8.92 -11.99
C GLY A 112 5.45 8.32 -10.82
N TYR A 113 4.71 7.22 -11.01
CA TYR A 113 4.00 6.58 -9.91
C TYR A 113 4.98 6.00 -8.89
N GLN A 114 4.57 6.05 -7.63
CA GLN A 114 5.24 5.32 -6.56
C GLN A 114 4.63 3.93 -6.41
N ILE A 115 5.47 2.95 -6.09
CA ILE A 115 5.09 1.54 -5.97
C ILE A 115 5.45 1.03 -4.57
N ALA A 116 4.48 0.40 -3.93
CA ALA A 116 4.64 -0.36 -2.69
C ALA A 116 4.45 -1.85 -2.97
N PHE A 117 5.24 -2.71 -2.31
CA PHE A 117 4.98 -4.15 -2.27
C PHE A 117 4.42 -4.51 -0.90
N ASP A 118 3.21 -5.08 -0.88
CA ASP A 118 2.49 -5.46 0.32
C ASP A 118 2.96 -6.80 0.88
N ASP A 119 2.90 -6.95 2.21
CA ASP A 119 3.27 -8.17 2.96
C ASP A 119 4.50 -8.91 2.36
N PHE A 120 5.57 -8.17 2.02
CA PHE A 120 6.61 -8.65 1.11
C PHE A 120 7.47 -9.76 1.73
N ILE A 121 7.55 -10.89 1.01
CA ILE A 121 8.45 -12.00 1.32
C ILE A 121 9.45 -12.18 0.17
N PRO A 122 10.76 -12.05 0.41
CA PRO A 122 11.78 -12.14 -0.63
C PRO A 122 11.84 -13.55 -1.25
N SER A 123 11.71 -13.63 -2.57
CA SER A 123 11.99 -14.83 -3.38
C SER A 123 12.96 -14.52 -4.52
N SER A 124 13.52 -15.55 -5.18
CA SER A 124 14.39 -15.36 -6.35
C SER A 124 13.73 -14.51 -7.45
N ASP A 125 12.43 -14.71 -7.65
CA ASP A 125 11.67 -14.13 -8.74
C ASP A 125 11.27 -12.68 -8.42
N TRP A 126 11.10 -12.36 -7.14
CA TRP A 126 10.79 -11.02 -6.66
C TRP A 126 12.02 -10.10 -6.48
N ILE A 127 13.23 -10.63 -6.31
CA ILE A 127 14.44 -9.80 -6.14
C ILE A 127 14.62 -8.75 -7.27
N PRO A 128 14.44 -9.09 -8.56
CA PRO A 128 14.50 -8.10 -9.65
C PRO A 128 13.49 -6.97 -9.50
N PHE A 129 12.32 -7.21 -8.90
CA PHE A 129 11.25 -6.22 -8.73
C PHE A 129 11.60 -5.16 -7.69
N LEU A 130 12.49 -5.45 -6.72
CA LEU A 130 12.90 -4.49 -5.69
C LEU A 130 13.53 -3.20 -6.26
N ARG A 131 14.00 -3.21 -7.51
CA ARG A 131 14.47 -1.99 -8.20
C ARG A 131 13.35 -1.03 -8.59
N LEU A 132 12.11 -1.52 -8.66
CA LEU A 132 10.91 -0.76 -9.00
C LEU A 132 10.18 -0.27 -7.75
N ALA A 133 10.50 -0.80 -6.56
CA ALA A 133 9.85 -0.43 -5.32
C ALA A 133 10.31 0.95 -4.83
N ASP A 134 9.36 1.77 -4.41
CA ASP A 134 9.59 2.94 -3.55
C ASP A 134 9.35 2.60 -2.09
N TYR A 135 8.45 1.65 -1.82
CA TYR A 135 8.13 1.15 -0.50
C TYR A 135 8.12 -0.38 -0.49
N VAL A 136 8.64 -0.97 0.57
CA VAL A 136 8.50 -2.41 0.85
C VAL A 136 7.86 -2.52 2.22
N LYS A 137 6.66 -3.10 2.26
CA LYS A 137 5.88 -3.31 3.47
C LYS A 137 6.20 -4.68 4.04
N ILE A 138 6.42 -4.76 5.35
CA ILE A 138 6.81 -5.98 6.05
C ILE A 138 5.87 -6.20 7.23
N ASP A 139 5.12 -7.30 7.18
CA ASP A 139 4.27 -7.74 8.29
C ASP A 139 5.11 -8.37 9.42
N PHE A 140 5.08 -7.72 10.59
CA PHE A 140 5.78 -8.17 11.80
C PHE A 140 5.14 -9.40 12.46
N ARG A 141 3.93 -9.79 12.05
CA ARG A 141 3.23 -11.00 12.50
C ARG A 141 3.48 -12.20 11.59
N ALA A 142 3.79 -11.96 10.32
CA ALA A 142 4.05 -13.03 9.35
C ALA A 142 5.50 -13.53 9.38
N GLN A 143 6.44 -12.72 9.86
CA GLN A 143 7.88 -13.01 9.85
C GLN A 143 8.49 -12.82 11.23
N THR A 144 9.50 -13.62 11.58
CA THR A 144 10.26 -13.43 12.82
C THR A 144 11.18 -12.21 12.71
N LEU A 145 11.48 -11.56 13.84
CA LEU A 145 12.42 -10.44 13.89
C LEU A 145 13.81 -10.77 13.28
N SER A 146 14.24 -12.03 13.38
CA SER A 146 15.49 -12.50 12.76
C SER A 146 15.42 -12.50 11.24
N GLU A 147 14.32 -12.99 10.66
CA GLU A 147 14.09 -13.00 9.21
C GLU A 147 14.01 -11.58 8.66
N ILE A 148 13.27 -10.70 9.36
CA ILE A 148 13.16 -9.28 9.01
C ILE A 148 14.54 -8.61 9.04
N ALA A 149 15.32 -8.80 10.11
CA ALA A 149 16.66 -8.23 10.21
C ALA A 149 17.60 -8.71 9.09
N GLN A 150 17.51 -9.99 8.71
CA GLN A 150 18.27 -10.55 7.59
C GLN A 150 17.85 -9.92 6.26
N PHE A 151 16.56 -9.73 6.03
CA PHE A 151 16.04 -9.04 4.85
C PHE A 151 16.59 -7.62 4.76
N VAL A 152 16.44 -6.83 5.83
CA VAL A 152 16.90 -5.44 5.91
C VAL A 152 18.40 -5.34 5.64
N ALA A 153 19.20 -6.16 6.31
CA ALA A 153 20.66 -6.16 6.16
C ALA A 153 21.09 -6.51 4.71
N LYS A 154 20.35 -7.41 4.06
CA LYS A 154 20.69 -7.91 2.72
C LYS A 154 20.33 -6.94 1.61
N TYR A 155 19.20 -6.25 1.69
CA TYR A 155 18.63 -5.53 0.54
C TYR A 155 18.63 -4.02 0.67
N ARG A 156 18.57 -3.47 1.89
CA ARG A 156 18.44 -2.01 2.08
C ARG A 156 19.60 -1.19 1.52
N LYS A 157 20.82 -1.73 1.52
CA LYS A 157 21.99 -1.06 0.92
C LYS A 157 22.06 -1.18 -0.60
N ARG A 158 21.25 -2.05 -1.19
CA ARG A 158 21.28 -2.40 -2.62
C ARG A 158 20.18 -1.70 -3.43
N PHE A 159 19.10 -1.31 -2.75
CA PHE A 159 17.91 -0.71 -3.36
C PHE A 159 17.49 0.52 -2.55
N ALA A 160 16.82 1.47 -3.20
CA ALA A 160 16.50 2.77 -2.63
C ALA A 160 15.06 2.86 -2.08
N PHE A 161 14.42 1.72 -1.79
CA PHE A 161 13.08 1.70 -1.20
C PHE A 161 13.10 2.12 0.27
N LYS A 162 11.99 2.68 0.74
CA LYS A 162 11.67 2.86 2.15
C LYS A 162 11.04 1.61 2.71
N LEU A 163 11.36 1.29 3.96
CA LEU A 163 10.76 0.18 4.70
C LEU A 163 9.54 0.67 5.47
N LEU A 164 8.42 -0.04 5.33
CA LEU A 164 7.20 0.19 6.09
C LEU A 164 6.91 -1.03 6.97
N ALA A 165 6.88 -0.83 8.29
CA ALA A 165 6.59 -1.86 9.26
C ALA A 165 5.09 -1.94 9.49
N GLU A 166 4.50 -3.12 9.27
CA GLU A 166 3.05 -3.33 9.38
C GLU A 166 2.66 -4.23 10.52
N LYS A 167 1.38 -4.10 10.90
CA LYS A 167 0.73 -4.88 11.96
C LYS A 167 1.51 -4.78 13.28
N ILE A 168 2.08 -3.61 13.54
CA ILE A 168 2.71 -3.25 14.82
C ILE A 168 1.63 -3.12 15.90
N GLU A 169 1.68 -3.98 16.91
CA GLU A 169 0.65 -4.08 17.96
C GLU A 169 1.20 -3.76 19.35
N THR A 170 2.52 -3.63 19.50
CA THR A 170 3.18 -3.34 20.78
C THR A 170 4.26 -2.27 20.64
N ASP A 171 4.56 -1.57 21.73
CA ASP A 171 5.68 -0.61 21.79
C ASP A 171 7.02 -1.30 21.52
N ASP A 172 7.20 -2.54 21.99
CA ASP A 172 8.43 -3.32 21.75
C ASP A 172 8.66 -3.61 20.27
N GLU A 173 7.59 -3.97 19.52
CA GLU A 173 7.67 -4.16 18.07
C GLU A 173 7.99 -2.84 17.35
N TYR A 174 7.37 -1.72 17.77
CA TYR A 174 7.64 -0.39 17.23
C TYR A 174 9.10 0.03 17.44
N HIS A 175 9.63 -0.15 18.65
CA HIS A 175 11.02 0.13 18.97
C HIS A 175 11.99 -0.78 18.21
N ALA A 176 11.69 -2.08 18.09
CA ALA A 176 12.49 -3.00 17.30
C ALA A 176 12.54 -2.57 15.82
N ALA A 177 11.41 -2.15 15.24
CA ALA A 177 11.34 -1.65 13.88
C ALA A 177 12.19 -0.37 13.70
N LEU A 178 12.14 0.58 14.65
CA LEU A 178 12.99 1.77 14.65
C LEU A 178 14.48 1.42 14.70
N GLU A 179 14.89 0.46 15.53
CA GLU A 179 16.29 0.04 15.65
C GLU A 179 16.80 -0.69 14.40
N MET A 180 15.93 -1.46 13.73
CA MET A 180 16.20 -2.03 12.40
C MET A 180 16.21 -0.94 11.31
N GLY A 181 15.78 0.26 11.66
CA GLY A 181 15.79 1.46 10.85
C GLY A 181 14.60 1.57 9.91
N PHE A 182 13.46 0.96 10.18
CA PHE A 182 12.26 1.17 9.36
C PHE A 182 11.97 2.68 9.22
N ASP A 183 11.49 3.07 8.04
CA ASP A 183 11.26 4.47 7.69
C ASP A 183 9.83 4.90 8.03
N LEU A 184 8.89 3.96 7.87
CA LEU A 184 7.46 4.13 8.04
C LEU A 184 6.86 3.01 8.91
N PHE A 185 5.73 3.32 9.55
CA PHE A 185 5.10 2.44 10.53
C PHE A 185 3.57 2.50 10.43
N GLN A 186 2.95 1.34 10.52
CA GLN A 186 1.51 1.18 10.53
C GLN A 186 1.12 0.00 11.43
N GLY A 187 0.03 0.13 12.18
CA GLY A 187 -0.43 -0.92 13.08
C GLY A 187 -1.33 -0.39 14.19
N TYR A 188 -2.02 -1.31 14.88
CA TYR A 188 -3.01 -0.95 15.90
C TYR A 188 -2.41 -0.25 17.12
N GLN A 189 -1.11 -0.38 17.35
CA GLN A 189 -0.40 0.40 18.37
C GLN A 189 -0.39 1.90 18.06
N LEU A 190 -0.38 2.26 16.78
CA LEU A 190 -0.28 3.64 16.30
C LEU A 190 -1.66 4.22 16.00
N SER A 191 -2.42 3.51 15.15
CA SER A 191 -3.79 3.88 14.81
C SER A 191 -4.58 2.67 14.33
N LYS A 192 -5.88 2.67 14.62
CA LYS A 192 -6.81 1.68 14.06
C LYS A 192 -7.44 2.24 12.78
N PRO A 193 -7.86 1.38 11.84
CA PRO A 193 -8.65 1.80 10.69
C PRO A 193 -9.87 2.64 11.10
N GLU A 194 -9.97 3.83 10.53
CA GLU A 194 -11.06 4.77 10.75
C GLU A 194 -12.02 4.74 9.56
N ARG A 195 -13.33 4.62 9.80
CA ARG A 195 -14.32 4.68 8.72
C ARG A 195 -14.56 6.12 8.32
N ILE A 196 -14.46 6.39 7.03
CA ILE A 196 -14.78 7.68 6.43
C ILE A 196 -16.07 7.54 5.62
N PHE A 197 -17.02 8.43 5.92
CA PHE A 197 -18.24 8.53 5.15
C PHE A 197 -18.04 9.54 4.04
N PHE A 198 -17.87 9.06 2.82
CA PHE A 198 -17.92 9.91 1.64
C PHE A 198 -19.34 9.88 1.05
N SER A 199 -19.97 11.04 0.95
CA SER A 199 -21.22 11.22 0.23
C SER A 199 -20.92 11.95 -1.07
N ASN A 200 -21.21 11.31 -2.21
CA ASN A 200 -21.13 11.97 -3.52
C ASN A 200 -21.93 13.28 -3.45
N VAL A 201 -21.25 14.39 -3.69
CA VAL A 201 -21.94 15.63 -4.05
C VAL A 201 -22.37 15.42 -5.50
N ALA A 202 -23.67 15.23 -5.69
CA ALA A 202 -24.30 15.12 -7.00
C ALA A 202 -24.10 16.39 -7.83
#